data_AF-A0A1J4QBZ3-F1
#
_entry.id   AF-A0A1J4QBZ3-F1
#
_cell.length_a   1.000
_cell.length_b   1.000
_cell.length_c   1.000
_cell.angle_alpha   90.00
_cell.angle_beta   90.00
_cell.angle_gamma   90.00
#
_symmetry.space_group_name_H-M   'P 1'
#
loop_
_entity.id
_entity.type
_entity.pdbx_description
1 polymer ?
#
loop_
_entity_poly.entity_id
_entity_poly.type
_entity_poly.pdbx_seq_one_letter_code
_entity_poly.pdbx_strand_id
1 'polypeptide(L)'
;MSPRLLIMVLLGAWLSAGPVRALTFTPADILGWEQKSFAGHTDYRLVFDPQLQRQVLKAASKGAASGLFYEQKIDLNRTPWLSWRWRVEQFPTVEDEQAKAGDDFAVRVYIVVRDGWTFLSTRAVSYVWSQQIATDRSWDNPFTGDKAMMLALRNGQGDGGWVTEKRNLKADLRRLFGKDFRYIDAVAIMTDADNSNSRAVGYYADLVFTRE
;
A
#
# COMPACT_ATOMS: atom_id res chain seq x y z
N MET A 1 53.17 -11.34 50.99
CA MET A 1 52.64 -11.83 49.70
C MET A 1 51.21 -11.29 49.58
N SER A 2 51.00 -10.23 48.81
CA SER A 2 49.69 -9.63 48.58
C SER A 2 49.17 -10.06 47.20
N PRO A 3 47.94 -10.61 47.09
CA PRO A 3 47.39 -11.02 45.80
C PRO A 3 46.89 -9.78 45.05
N ARG A 4 47.35 -9.59 43.81
CA ARG A 4 46.80 -8.58 42.90
C ARG A 4 45.52 -9.11 42.27
N LEU A 5 44.40 -8.46 42.58
CA LEU A 5 43.10 -8.71 41.97
C LEU A 5 43.13 -8.20 40.52
N LEU A 6 42.95 -9.09 39.55
CA LEU A 6 42.84 -8.74 38.13
C LEU A 6 41.38 -8.40 37.82
N ILE A 7 41.07 -7.11 37.64
CA ILE A 7 39.75 -6.66 37.19
C ILE A 7 39.70 -6.83 35.66
N MET A 8 38.90 -7.79 35.19
CA MET A 8 38.65 -8.02 33.78
C MET A 8 37.48 -7.12 33.34
N VAL A 9 37.80 -6.00 32.69
CA VAL A 9 36.81 -5.10 32.10
C VAL A 9 36.31 -5.73 30.79
N LEU A 10 35.10 -6.29 30.82
CA LEU A 10 34.37 -6.68 29.61
C LEU A 10 33.87 -5.41 28.91
N LEU A 11 34.63 -4.94 27.90
CA LEU A 11 34.11 -3.97 26.94
C LEU A 11 33.02 -4.66 26.10
N GLY A 12 31.76 -4.43 26.47
CA GLY A 12 30.62 -4.73 25.61
C GLY A 12 30.70 -3.89 24.35
N ALA A 13 31.00 -4.52 23.21
CA ALA A 13 30.91 -3.88 21.91
C ALA A 13 29.43 -3.54 21.64
N TRP A 14 29.09 -2.27 21.72
CA TRP A 14 27.81 -1.77 21.24
C TRP A 14 27.80 -1.92 19.72
N LEU A 15 27.15 -2.98 19.22
CA LEU A 15 26.81 -3.09 17.80
C LEU A 15 25.82 -1.97 17.47
N SER A 16 26.35 -0.83 17.02
CA SER A 16 25.53 0.24 16.47
C SER A 16 24.89 -0.30 15.19
N ALA A 17 23.60 -0.63 15.25
CA ALA A 17 22.84 -0.94 14.04
C ALA A 17 22.93 0.29 13.12
N GLY A 18 23.53 0.12 11.93
CA GLY A 18 23.71 1.20 10.97
C GLY A 18 22.39 1.91 10.63
N PRO A 19 22.45 3.13 10.05
CA PRO A 19 21.25 3.89 9.72
C PRO A 19 20.31 3.04 8.85
N VAL A 20 19.05 2.90 9.27
CA VAL A 20 18.04 2.24 8.43
C VAL A 20 17.74 3.18 7.27
N ARG A 21 18.11 2.76 6.06
CA ARG A 21 17.80 3.49 4.84
C ARG A 21 16.32 3.31 4.50
N ALA A 22 15.68 4.40 4.08
CA ALA A 22 14.35 4.33 3.50
C ALA A 22 14.38 3.46 2.23
N LEU A 23 13.28 2.73 2.00
CA LEU A 23 13.02 2.05 0.74
C LEU A 23 12.04 2.92 -0.04
N THR A 24 12.48 3.45 -1.17
CA THR A 24 11.73 4.38 -2.01
C THR A 24 11.47 3.73 -3.36
N PHE A 25 10.24 3.87 -3.84
CA PHE A 25 9.82 3.50 -5.18
C PHE A 25 9.31 4.75 -5.88
N THR A 26 10.04 5.20 -6.90
CA THR A 26 9.60 6.29 -7.77
C THR A 26 8.50 5.80 -8.71
N PRO A 27 7.75 6.70 -9.36
CA PRO A 27 6.81 6.34 -10.43
C PRO A 27 7.40 5.43 -11.50
N ALA A 28 8.68 5.63 -11.85
CA ALA A 28 9.37 4.80 -12.84
C ALA A 28 9.68 3.40 -12.29
N ASP A 29 10.08 3.30 -11.01
CA ASP A 29 10.27 2.00 -10.34
C ASP A 29 8.95 1.22 -10.29
N ILE A 30 7.86 1.91 -9.92
CA ILE A 30 6.52 1.32 -9.81
C ILE A 30 6.02 0.84 -11.18
N LEU A 31 6.23 1.62 -12.25
CA LEU A 31 5.89 1.17 -13.62
C LEU A 31 6.62 -0.12 -14.01
N GLY A 32 7.83 -0.33 -13.48
CA GLY A 32 8.64 -1.54 -13.72
C GLY A 32 8.24 -2.76 -12.89
N TRP A 33 7.25 -2.65 -12.00
CA TRP A 33 6.72 -3.77 -11.23
C TRP A 33 5.94 -4.76 -12.11
N GLU A 34 5.73 -5.98 -11.60
CA GLU A 34 4.99 -6.99 -12.34
C GLU A 34 3.51 -6.58 -12.45
N GLN A 35 3.00 -6.46 -13.67
CA GLN A 35 1.58 -6.22 -13.90
C GLN A 35 0.80 -7.53 -13.86
N LYS A 36 -0.15 -7.63 -12.93
CA LYS A 36 -1.06 -8.80 -12.82
C LYS A 36 -2.47 -8.38 -13.20
N SER A 37 -3.05 -9.09 -14.16
CA SER A 37 -4.41 -8.88 -14.67
C SER A 37 -5.40 -9.79 -13.95
N PHE A 38 -6.53 -9.23 -13.53
CA PHE A 38 -7.70 -9.94 -13.01
C PHE A 38 -8.86 -9.89 -14.03
N ALA A 39 -8.98 -8.78 -14.77
CA ALA A 39 -9.87 -8.63 -15.92
C ALA A 39 -9.29 -7.57 -16.87
N GLY A 40 -8.77 -7.94 -18.04
CA GLY A 40 -8.15 -6.97 -18.94
C GLY A 40 -6.98 -6.20 -18.33
N HIS A 41 -6.60 -5.07 -18.94
CA HIS A 41 -5.41 -4.30 -18.52
C HIS A 41 -5.74 -2.82 -18.29
N THR A 42 -5.35 -2.34 -17.12
CA THR A 42 -5.21 -0.92 -16.80
C THR A 42 -4.01 -0.35 -17.56
N ASP A 43 -4.18 0.81 -18.17
CA ASP A 43 -3.13 1.53 -18.88
C ASP A 43 -2.30 2.36 -17.90
N TYR A 44 -1.05 1.96 -17.70
CA TYR A 44 -0.09 2.62 -16.82
C TYR A 44 0.96 3.37 -17.64
N ARG A 45 1.13 4.68 -17.39
CA ARG A 45 2.10 5.51 -18.12
C ARG A 45 2.72 6.59 -17.23
N LEU A 46 3.99 6.88 -17.46
CA LEU A 46 4.62 8.07 -16.88
C LEU A 46 4.12 9.31 -17.62
N VAL A 47 3.67 10.31 -16.86
CA VAL A 47 3.27 11.62 -17.37
C VAL A 47 3.89 12.72 -16.52
N PHE A 48 4.13 13.88 -17.10
CA PHE A 48 4.56 15.05 -16.34
C PHE A 48 3.35 15.66 -15.63
N ASP A 49 3.44 15.82 -14.31
CA ASP A 49 2.42 16.49 -13.51
C ASP A 49 2.86 17.94 -13.22
N PRO A 50 2.05 18.94 -13.61
CA PRO A 50 2.40 20.34 -13.43
C PRO A 50 2.24 20.81 -11.97
N GLN A 51 1.44 20.16 -11.13
CA GLN A 51 1.30 20.55 -9.71
C GLN A 51 2.54 20.12 -8.92
N LEU A 52 3.06 18.92 -9.18
CA LEU A 52 4.26 18.40 -8.52
C LEU A 52 5.57 18.76 -9.26
N GLN A 53 5.49 19.27 -10.49
CA GLN A 53 6.65 19.62 -11.34
C GLN A 53 7.60 18.43 -11.56
N ARG A 54 7.05 17.24 -11.82
CA ARG A 54 7.80 15.98 -11.97
C ARG A 54 7.00 14.92 -12.71
N GLN A 55 7.66 13.82 -13.07
CA GLN A 55 6.95 12.64 -13.55
C GLN A 55 6.17 11.95 -12.41
N VAL A 56 4.99 11.46 -12.77
CA VAL A 56 4.08 10.67 -11.95
C VAL A 56 3.54 9.51 -12.77
N LEU A 57 2.97 8.51 -12.12
CA LEU A 57 2.38 7.36 -12.77
C LEU A 57 0.87 7.59 -12.92
N LYS A 58 0.40 7.76 -14.16
CA LYS A 58 -1.04 7.76 -14.49
C LYS A 58 -1.49 6.32 -14.69
N ALA A 59 -2.64 5.98 -14.12
CA ALA A 59 -3.32 4.71 -14.29
C ALA A 59 -4.74 4.97 -14.80
N ALA A 60 -5.09 4.39 -15.94
CA ALA A 60 -6.40 4.54 -16.56
C ALA A 60 -7.03 3.18 -16.83
N SER A 61 -8.13 2.89 -16.16
CA SER A 61 -8.94 1.68 -16.38
C SER A 61 -10.23 2.00 -17.12
N LYS A 62 -10.65 1.05 -17.96
CA LYS A 62 -11.94 1.03 -18.66
C LYS A 62 -12.44 -0.41 -18.68
N GLY A 63 -13.40 -0.75 -17.83
CA GLY A 63 -13.92 -2.12 -17.74
C GLY A 63 -12.83 -3.15 -17.43
N ALA A 64 -11.80 -2.76 -16.68
CA ALA A 64 -10.61 -3.57 -16.44
C ALA A 64 -10.11 -3.49 -14.99
N ALA A 65 -9.37 -4.51 -14.59
CA ALA A 65 -8.72 -4.67 -13.31
C ALA A 65 -7.36 -5.33 -13.52
N SER A 66 -6.30 -4.54 -13.37
CA SER A 66 -4.94 -5.04 -13.24
C SER A 66 -4.19 -4.16 -12.26
N GLY A 67 -3.23 -4.72 -11.54
CA GLY A 67 -2.38 -4.00 -10.59
C GLY A 67 -0.90 -4.17 -10.92
N LEU A 68 -0.08 -3.29 -10.36
CA LEU A 68 1.39 -3.37 -10.40
C LEU A 68 1.88 -3.85 -9.03
N PHE A 69 2.66 -4.94 -9.01
CA PHE A 69 3.02 -5.67 -7.79
C PHE A 69 4.54 -5.73 -7.56
N TYR A 70 4.95 -5.37 -6.35
CA TYR A 70 6.29 -5.61 -5.84
C TYR A 70 6.24 -6.71 -4.78
N GLU A 71 6.66 -7.92 -5.17
CA GLU A 71 6.60 -9.12 -4.34
C GLU A 71 7.95 -9.44 -3.69
N GLN A 72 8.39 -8.55 -2.79
CA GLN A 72 9.54 -8.82 -1.94
C GLN A 72 9.22 -8.52 -0.48
N LYS A 73 9.81 -9.30 0.42
CA LYS A 73 9.63 -9.13 1.85
C LYS A 73 10.21 -7.81 2.35
N ILE A 74 9.39 -7.03 3.06
CA ILE A 74 9.83 -5.79 3.75
C ILE A 74 9.65 -5.98 5.26
N ASP A 75 10.72 -5.74 6.03
CA ASP A 75 10.73 -5.89 7.49
C ASP A 75 10.16 -4.65 8.18
N LEU A 76 8.97 -4.80 8.75
CA LEU A 76 8.26 -3.76 9.48
C LEU A 76 8.89 -3.43 10.84
N ASN A 77 9.86 -4.21 11.34
CA ASN A 77 10.69 -3.77 12.48
C ASN A 77 11.70 -2.69 12.08
N ARG A 78 12.01 -2.57 10.78
CA ARG A 78 12.96 -1.59 10.26
C ARG A 78 12.25 -0.38 9.69
N THR A 79 11.25 -0.61 8.84
CA THR A 79 10.50 0.45 8.15
C THR A 79 8.99 0.25 8.26
N PRO A 80 8.38 0.48 9.44
CA PRO A 80 6.95 0.24 9.66
C PRO A 80 6.03 1.27 8.99
N TRP A 81 6.55 2.44 8.61
CA TRP A 81 5.74 3.50 8.03
C TRP A 81 5.80 3.46 6.51
N LEU A 82 4.65 3.57 5.87
CA LEU A 82 4.52 3.77 4.43
C LEU A 82 3.91 5.16 4.19
N SER A 83 4.58 5.97 3.38
CA SER A 83 4.06 7.24 2.88
C SER A 83 3.93 7.20 1.36
N TRP A 84 2.86 7.76 0.82
CA TRP A 84 2.67 7.87 -0.62
C TRP A 84 1.82 9.08 -0.98
N ARG A 85 1.80 9.41 -2.27
CA ARG A 85 0.88 10.41 -2.80
C ARG A 85 0.05 9.82 -3.92
N TRP A 86 -1.22 10.18 -3.91
CA TRP A 86 -2.15 9.84 -4.97
C TRP A 86 -3.08 11.00 -5.28
N ARG A 87 -3.72 10.92 -6.44
CA ARG A 87 -4.73 11.87 -6.91
C ARG A 87 -5.76 11.10 -7.74
N VAL A 88 -7.03 11.44 -7.60
CA VAL A 88 -8.09 10.92 -8.44
C VAL A 88 -8.49 11.99 -9.46
N GLU A 89 -8.53 11.62 -10.73
CA GLU A 89 -9.07 12.46 -11.81
C GLU A 89 -10.48 12.01 -12.21
N GLN A 90 -10.74 10.70 -12.20
CA GLN A 90 -12.04 10.16 -12.51
C GLN A 90 -12.32 8.96 -11.62
N PHE A 91 -13.42 9.02 -10.88
CA PHE A 91 -13.91 7.88 -10.13
C PHE A 91 -14.75 6.93 -11.01
N PRO A 92 -14.75 5.62 -10.70
CA PRO A 92 -15.68 4.69 -11.33
C PRO A 92 -17.13 5.00 -10.92
N THR A 93 -18.08 4.62 -11.78
CA THR A 93 -19.51 4.78 -11.52
C THR A 93 -20.03 3.56 -10.79
N VAL A 94 -20.15 3.67 -9.46
CA VAL A 94 -20.53 2.56 -8.57
C VAL A 94 -21.76 2.91 -7.74
N GLU A 95 -22.66 1.95 -7.55
CA GLU A 95 -23.85 2.11 -6.69
C GLU A 95 -23.52 1.85 -5.22
N ASP A 96 -22.78 0.78 -4.92
CA ASP A 96 -22.37 0.40 -3.55
C ASP A 96 -20.94 -0.17 -3.55
N GLU A 97 -20.00 0.58 -2.97
CA GLU A 97 -18.58 0.21 -2.84
C GLU A 97 -18.32 -1.00 -1.92
N GLN A 98 -19.32 -1.45 -1.16
CA GLN A 98 -19.23 -2.64 -0.30
C GLN A 98 -19.83 -3.90 -0.95
N ALA A 99 -20.44 -3.78 -2.13
CA ALA A 99 -20.96 -4.90 -2.89
C ALA A 99 -19.98 -5.33 -3.99
N LYS A 100 -20.01 -6.60 -4.39
CA LYS A 100 -19.15 -7.12 -5.47
C LYS A 100 -19.27 -6.35 -6.78
N ALA A 101 -20.44 -5.81 -7.11
CA ALA A 101 -20.67 -5.06 -8.33
C ALA A 101 -20.08 -3.62 -8.27
N GLY A 102 -19.70 -3.15 -7.09
CA GLY A 102 -19.18 -1.79 -6.89
C GLY A 102 -17.81 -1.73 -6.22
N ASP A 103 -17.11 -2.85 -6.02
CA ASP A 103 -15.71 -2.88 -5.56
C ASP A 103 -14.79 -2.46 -6.72
N ASP A 104 -14.91 -1.21 -7.17
CA ASP A 104 -14.00 -0.53 -8.10
C ASP A 104 -13.52 0.77 -7.47
N PHE A 105 -12.22 1.07 -7.53
CA PHE A 105 -11.66 2.32 -7.02
C PHE A 105 -10.65 2.91 -7.98
N ALA A 106 -10.67 4.24 -8.09
CA ALA A 106 -9.72 4.97 -8.93
C ALA A 106 -8.27 4.83 -8.46
N VAL A 107 -8.06 4.69 -7.15
CA VAL A 107 -6.76 4.41 -6.57
C VAL A 107 -6.87 3.45 -5.39
N ARG A 108 -6.06 2.39 -5.44
CA ARG A 108 -5.80 1.47 -4.32
C ARG A 108 -4.30 1.35 -4.05
N VAL A 109 -3.94 1.13 -2.80
CA VAL A 109 -2.64 0.62 -2.37
C VAL A 109 -2.86 -0.62 -1.52
N TYR A 110 -2.30 -1.75 -1.93
CA TYR A 110 -2.40 -3.02 -1.21
C TYR A 110 -1.14 -3.30 -0.40
N ILE A 111 -1.35 -3.80 0.82
CA ILE A 111 -0.31 -4.42 1.66
C ILE A 111 -0.69 -5.87 1.88
N VAL A 112 0.17 -6.79 1.41
CA VAL A 112 -0.07 -8.22 1.49
C VAL A 112 0.83 -8.84 2.54
N VAL A 113 0.27 -9.69 3.40
CA VAL A 113 0.98 -10.42 4.45
C VAL A 113 0.59 -11.90 4.43
N ARG A 114 1.52 -12.76 4.83
CA ARG A 114 1.23 -14.17 5.08
C ARG A 114 0.92 -14.43 6.54
N ASP A 115 -0.21 -15.07 6.78
CA ASP A 115 -0.76 -15.42 8.09
C ASP A 115 -0.64 -16.93 8.39
N GLY A 116 0.54 -17.49 8.18
CA GLY A 116 0.79 -18.91 8.39
C GLY A 116 1.83 -19.48 7.44
N TRP A 117 1.96 -20.81 7.45
CA TRP A 117 2.95 -21.50 6.64
C TRP A 117 2.49 -21.75 5.19
N THR A 118 1.18 -21.72 4.93
CA THR A 118 0.61 -22.00 3.59
C THR A 118 0.31 -20.71 2.83
N PHE A 119 0.21 -20.80 1.49
CA PHE A 119 -0.19 -19.67 0.64
C PHE A 119 -1.68 -19.31 0.79
N LEU A 120 -2.52 -20.26 1.27
CA LEU A 120 -3.93 -20.03 1.56
C LEU A 120 -4.15 -19.08 2.75
N SER A 121 -3.07 -18.80 3.48
CA SER A 121 -3.04 -17.92 4.64
C SER A 121 -2.73 -16.47 4.27
N THR A 122 -2.83 -16.05 3.02
CA THR A 122 -2.59 -14.65 2.64
C THR A 122 -3.70 -13.75 3.18
N ARG A 123 -3.32 -12.61 3.76
CA ARG A 123 -4.20 -11.50 4.10
C ARG A 123 -3.75 -10.22 3.40
N ALA A 124 -4.67 -9.29 3.18
CA ALA A 124 -4.35 -8.01 2.54
C ALA A 124 -5.10 -6.83 3.17
N VAL A 125 -4.44 -5.68 3.28
CA VAL A 125 -5.12 -4.40 3.49
C VAL A 125 -5.16 -3.66 2.16
N SER A 126 -6.33 -3.20 1.74
CA SER A 126 -6.50 -2.29 0.59
C SER A 126 -6.82 -0.90 1.12
N TYR A 127 -5.86 0.01 1.02
CA TYR A 127 -6.09 1.42 1.25
C TYR A 127 -6.76 2.03 0.03
N VAL A 128 -7.92 2.64 0.20
CA VAL A 128 -8.70 3.18 -0.92
C VAL A 128 -9.09 4.64 -0.70
N TRP A 129 -9.23 5.35 -1.82
CA TRP A 129 -9.96 6.61 -1.86
C TRP A 129 -11.40 6.31 -2.24
N SER A 130 -12.28 6.33 -1.24
CA SER A 130 -13.68 5.96 -1.39
C SER A 130 -14.55 7.16 -1.78
N GLN A 131 -15.61 6.93 -2.55
CA GLN A 131 -16.63 7.93 -2.85
C GLN A 131 -17.74 7.96 -1.79
N GLN A 132 -18.04 6.81 -1.18
CA GLN A 132 -19.25 6.62 -0.38
C GLN A 132 -18.96 6.39 1.11
N ILE A 133 -17.84 5.76 1.42
CA ILE A 133 -17.46 5.32 2.76
C ILE A 133 -16.60 6.38 3.45
N ALA A 134 -17.01 6.75 4.66
CA ALA A 134 -16.31 7.76 5.46
C ALA A 134 -14.85 7.36 5.77
N THR A 135 -13.98 8.35 5.88
CA THR A 135 -12.57 8.17 6.24
C THR A 135 -12.40 7.37 7.54
N ASP A 136 -11.33 6.56 7.58
CA ASP A 136 -10.94 5.64 8.65
C ASP A 136 -11.92 4.48 8.93
N ARG A 137 -13.00 4.35 8.15
CA ARG A 137 -13.85 3.15 8.16
C ARG A 137 -13.19 2.02 7.38
N SER A 138 -13.29 0.82 7.93
CA SER A 138 -12.88 -0.43 7.27
C SER A 138 -14.05 -1.39 7.13
N TRP A 139 -14.00 -2.21 6.09
CA TRP A 139 -14.97 -3.27 5.81
C TRP A 139 -14.28 -4.48 5.15
N ASP A 140 -14.95 -5.62 5.15
CA ASP A 140 -14.47 -6.82 4.50
C ASP A 140 -14.59 -6.66 2.98
N ASN A 141 -13.58 -7.10 2.22
CA ASN A 141 -13.68 -7.10 0.77
C ASN A 141 -14.81 -8.06 0.33
N PRO A 142 -15.70 -7.64 -0.58
CA PRO A 142 -16.90 -8.42 -0.92
C PRO A 142 -16.60 -9.75 -1.64
N PHE A 143 -15.39 -9.95 -2.18
CA PHE A 143 -14.98 -11.20 -2.82
C PHE A 143 -14.29 -12.17 -1.86
N THR A 144 -13.47 -11.65 -0.94
CA THR A 144 -12.59 -12.49 -0.10
C THR A 144 -12.93 -12.48 1.38
N GLY A 145 -13.91 -11.68 1.81
CA GLY A 145 -14.28 -11.52 3.22
C GLY A 145 -13.11 -11.00 4.06
N ASP A 146 -13.01 -11.49 5.29
CA ASP A 146 -12.00 -11.12 6.30
C ASP A 146 -10.52 -11.37 5.90
N LYS A 147 -10.29 -12.03 4.76
CA LYS A 147 -8.93 -12.18 4.19
C LYS A 147 -8.40 -10.89 3.61
N ALA A 148 -9.26 -10.00 3.10
CA ALA A 148 -8.84 -8.68 2.65
C ALA A 148 -9.71 -7.60 3.28
N MET A 149 -9.07 -6.67 3.98
CA MET A 149 -9.74 -5.55 4.62
C MET A 149 -9.57 -4.31 3.76
N MET A 150 -10.69 -3.70 3.41
CA MET A 150 -10.73 -2.39 2.77
C MET A 150 -10.64 -1.33 3.86
N LEU A 151 -9.91 -0.24 3.62
CA LEU A 151 -9.80 0.89 4.53
C LEU A 151 -9.85 2.19 3.75
N ALA A 152 -10.93 2.96 3.94
CA ALA A 152 -11.09 4.27 3.35
C ALA A 152 -10.15 5.26 4.03
N LEU A 153 -9.14 5.76 3.31
CA LEU A 153 -8.27 6.83 3.80
C LEU A 153 -8.81 8.22 3.45
N ARG A 154 -9.68 8.27 2.44
CA ARG A 154 -10.36 9.48 1.97
C ARG A 154 -11.78 9.13 1.59
N ASN A 155 -12.64 10.13 1.68
CA ASN A 155 -14.05 10.06 1.29
C ASN A 155 -14.38 11.21 0.33
N GLY A 156 -15.18 10.91 -0.68
CA GLY A 156 -15.74 11.87 -1.63
C GLY A 156 -14.75 12.34 -2.69
N GLN A 157 -15.27 13.13 -3.62
CA GLN A 157 -14.46 13.83 -4.62
C GLN A 157 -13.75 14.98 -3.90
N GLY A 158 -12.45 14.82 -3.63
CA GLY A 158 -11.64 15.90 -3.07
C GLY A 158 -11.60 17.12 -4.00
N ASP A 159 -10.74 18.09 -3.68
CA ASP A 159 -10.51 19.29 -4.51
C ASP A 159 -9.79 19.01 -5.85
N GLY A 160 -9.67 17.74 -6.25
CA GLY A 160 -8.93 17.30 -7.43
C GLY A 160 -7.41 17.39 -7.29
N GLY A 161 -6.90 17.66 -6.08
CA GLY A 161 -5.48 17.81 -5.78
C GLY A 161 -4.76 16.52 -5.38
N TRP A 162 -3.43 16.62 -5.26
CA TRP A 162 -2.59 15.57 -4.70
C TRP A 162 -2.73 15.49 -3.19
N VAL A 163 -2.92 14.28 -2.69
CA VAL A 163 -3.00 14.01 -1.26
C VAL A 163 -1.86 13.10 -0.85
N THR A 164 -1.24 13.41 0.30
CA THR A 164 -0.20 12.58 0.91
C THR A 164 -0.81 11.76 2.03
N GLU A 165 -0.59 10.44 1.99
CA GLU A 165 -0.91 9.54 3.07
C GLU A 165 0.37 9.12 3.80
N LYS A 166 0.23 8.84 5.09
CA LYS A 166 1.27 8.24 5.93
C LYS A 166 0.63 7.29 6.92
N ARG A 167 0.96 6.00 6.84
CA ARG A 167 0.37 4.94 7.67
C ARG A 167 1.44 4.12 8.36
N ASN A 168 1.18 3.76 9.61
CA ASN A 168 1.95 2.74 10.32
C ASN A 168 1.37 1.36 10.01
N LEU A 169 2.06 0.60 9.17
CA LEU A 169 1.55 -0.67 8.66
C LEU A 169 1.38 -1.71 9.77
N LYS A 170 2.25 -1.72 10.79
CA LYS A 170 2.08 -2.62 11.93
C LYS A 170 0.80 -2.32 12.70
N ALA A 171 0.57 -1.05 12.99
CA ALA A 171 -0.62 -0.62 13.72
C ALA A 171 -1.90 -0.95 12.95
N ASP A 172 -1.91 -0.70 11.64
CA ASP A 172 -3.06 -1.04 10.79
C ASP A 172 -3.29 -2.54 10.70
N LEU A 173 -2.25 -3.34 10.43
CA LEU A 173 -2.37 -4.80 10.35
C LEU A 173 -2.84 -5.41 11.68
N ARG A 174 -2.34 -4.91 12.81
CA ARG A 174 -2.80 -5.34 14.14
C ARG A 174 -4.24 -4.97 14.40
N ARG A 175 -4.64 -3.74 14.06
CA ARG A 175 -6.02 -3.27 14.23
C ARG A 175 -7.00 -4.08 13.39
N LEU A 176 -6.64 -4.38 12.15
CA LEU A 176 -7.52 -5.03 11.18
C LEU A 176 -7.56 -6.56 11.32
N PHE A 177 -6.46 -7.19 11.75
CA PHE A 177 -6.35 -8.66 11.80
C PHE A 177 -6.07 -9.23 13.20
N GLY A 178 -5.98 -8.37 14.22
CA GLY A 178 -5.83 -8.78 15.62
C GLY A 178 -4.46 -9.33 16.01
N LYS A 179 -3.41 -9.16 15.18
CA LYS A 179 -2.06 -9.64 15.47
C LYS A 179 -0.94 -8.83 14.82
N ASP A 180 0.26 -9.00 15.34
CA ASP A 180 1.46 -8.37 14.81
C ASP A 180 2.06 -9.17 13.65
N PHE A 181 2.48 -8.45 12.61
CA PHE A 181 3.24 -9.01 11.49
C PHE A 181 4.62 -8.37 11.47
N ARG A 182 5.65 -9.21 11.27
CA ARG A 182 7.02 -8.72 11.09
C ARG A 182 7.28 -8.29 9.65
N TYR A 183 6.72 -9.00 8.69
CA TYR A 183 6.98 -8.77 7.27
C TYR A 183 5.69 -8.48 6.53
N ILE A 184 5.78 -7.61 5.52
CA ILE A 184 4.86 -7.63 4.38
C ILE A 184 5.53 -8.45 3.28
N ASP A 185 4.74 -9.22 2.53
CA ASP A 185 5.19 -10.07 1.44
C ASP A 185 5.07 -9.39 0.08
N ALA A 186 4.14 -8.44 -0.06
CA ALA A 186 4.04 -7.59 -1.24
C ALA A 186 3.42 -6.22 -0.93
N VAL A 187 3.72 -5.26 -1.79
CA VAL A 187 2.98 -4.00 -1.96
C VAL A 187 2.51 -3.91 -3.40
N ALA A 188 1.30 -3.39 -3.62
CA ALA A 188 0.79 -3.19 -4.98
C ALA A 188 -0.03 -1.91 -5.08
N ILE A 189 -0.15 -1.38 -6.30
CA ILE A 189 -1.10 -0.33 -6.63
C ILE A 189 -2.07 -0.83 -7.69
N MET A 190 -3.30 -0.31 -7.68
CA MET A 190 -4.32 -0.73 -8.62
C MET A 190 -5.35 0.37 -8.86
N THR A 191 -5.71 0.55 -10.12
CA THR A 191 -6.87 1.32 -10.57
C THR A 191 -7.74 0.37 -11.35
N ASP A 192 -9.01 0.25 -10.96
CA ASP A 192 -9.94 -0.70 -11.54
C ASP A 192 -11.34 -0.12 -11.76
N ALA A 193 -12.03 -0.75 -12.71
CA ALA A 193 -13.33 -0.35 -13.21
C ALA A 193 -14.07 -1.54 -13.87
N ASP A 194 -13.70 -2.78 -13.55
CA ASP A 194 -14.24 -3.98 -14.20
C ASP A 194 -15.61 -4.37 -13.63
N ASN A 195 -15.82 -4.21 -12.32
CA ASN A 195 -17.08 -4.61 -11.68
C ASN A 195 -18.26 -3.72 -12.11
N SER A 196 -18.01 -2.43 -12.26
CA SER A 196 -18.95 -1.41 -12.76
C SER A 196 -18.97 -1.30 -14.28
N ASN A 197 -18.02 -1.94 -14.98
CA ASN A 197 -17.76 -1.76 -16.41
C ASN A 197 -17.65 -0.28 -16.84
N SER A 198 -17.11 0.56 -15.95
CA SER A 198 -17.05 2.00 -16.12
C SER A 198 -15.62 2.46 -16.47
N ARG A 199 -15.23 3.66 -16.04
CA ARG A 199 -13.89 4.21 -16.23
C ARG A 199 -13.38 4.79 -14.91
N ALA A 200 -12.12 4.54 -14.63
CA ALA A 200 -11.44 5.10 -13.47
C ALA A 200 -10.06 5.62 -13.88
N VAL A 201 -9.68 6.79 -13.37
CA VAL A 201 -8.40 7.42 -13.64
C VAL A 201 -7.80 7.94 -12.35
N GLY A 202 -6.65 7.37 -11.99
CA GLY A 202 -5.88 7.69 -10.81
C GLY A 202 -4.42 8.02 -11.14
N TYR A 203 -3.75 8.64 -10.18
CA TYR A 203 -2.34 8.96 -10.28
C TYR A 203 -1.62 8.56 -8.99
N TYR A 204 -0.38 8.13 -9.15
CA TYR A 204 0.51 7.74 -8.06
C TYR A 204 1.84 8.48 -8.19
N ALA A 205 2.37 8.95 -7.06
CA ALA A 205 3.75 9.40 -6.95
C ALA A 205 4.58 8.37 -6.17
N ASP A 206 5.66 8.81 -5.51
CA ASP A 206 6.53 7.90 -4.75
C ASP A 206 5.79 7.13 -3.67
N LEU A 207 6.18 5.87 -3.48
CA LEU A 207 5.91 5.09 -2.27
C LEU A 207 7.21 5.01 -1.46
N VAL A 208 7.16 5.36 -0.18
CA VAL A 208 8.35 5.44 0.68
C VAL A 208 8.10 4.73 2.00
N PHE A 209 8.90 3.70 2.26
CA PHE A 209 8.96 3.01 3.54
C PHE A 209 10.04 3.63 4.43
N THR A 210 9.66 4.08 5.62
CA THR A 210 10.53 4.76 6.58
C THR A 210 10.44 4.15 7.97
N ARG A 211 11.43 4.48 8.82
CA ARG A 211 11.45 4.09 10.24
C ARG A 211 10.38 4.81 11.05
N GLU A 212 10.12 6.08 10.73
CA GLU A 212 9.20 7.00 11.41
C GLU A 212 8.50 7.97 10.46
#